data_AF-A0A941S8K7-F1
#
_entry.id   AF-A0A941S8K7-F1
#
_cell.length_a   1.000
_cell.length_b   1.000
_cell.length_c   1.000
_cell.angle_alpha   90.00
_cell.angle_beta   90.00
_cell.angle_gamma   90.00
#
_symmetry.space_group_name_H-M   'P 1'
#
loop_
_entity.id
_entity.type
_entity.pdbx_description
1 polymer ?
#
loop_
_entity_poly.entity_id
_entity_poly.type
_entity_poly.pdbx_seq_one_letter_code
_entity_poly.pdbx_strand_id
1 'polypeptide(L)'
;MKTLVAALLVSIAVTPAMAGESAGLMLPPGFHATVVADELGAGARHVAVRANGDVYVSTRKGRDEPKSAGVIALKVGKDQKAVETVHFSEVEGGTGMAIHNNALYVAGSDAIYRFKFEGNALVPSAAPEVVVGGLPRGNMGLAFDGKGGLYLTVRAAGNICVDPKAPKDQKPVGLKPCPLLNNGGGVWRFDAEKAGQKFPTDGEQTVTGMRDMMAMAWSKDMNGMYGVMQGRNGT
;
A
#
# COMPACT_ATOMS: atom_id res chain seq x y z
N MET A 1 -17.62 -57.79 41.60
CA MET A 1 -17.30 -56.38 41.27
C MET A 1 -16.45 -56.34 40.03
N LYS A 2 -16.94 -55.76 38.93
CA LYS A 2 -16.17 -55.23 37.78
C LYS A 2 -17.17 -54.56 36.83
N THR A 3 -17.40 -53.27 37.05
CA THR A 3 -18.16 -52.39 36.16
C THR A 3 -17.24 -51.95 35.02
N LEU A 4 -17.60 -52.31 33.78
CA LEU A 4 -16.96 -51.76 32.57
C LEU A 4 -17.65 -50.44 32.22
N VAL A 5 -16.90 -49.34 32.16
CA VAL A 5 -17.35 -48.07 31.60
C VAL A 5 -16.88 -48.00 30.16
N ALA A 6 -17.80 -48.01 29.20
CA ALA A 6 -17.52 -47.78 27.80
C ALA A 6 -17.41 -46.27 27.54
N ALA A 7 -16.22 -45.79 27.14
CA ALA A 7 -16.01 -44.42 26.72
C ALA A 7 -16.49 -44.25 25.27
N LEU A 8 -17.50 -43.41 25.06
CA LEU A 8 -18.00 -43.05 23.74
C LEU A 8 -17.13 -41.93 23.15
N LEU A 9 -16.29 -42.25 22.17
CA LEU A 9 -15.54 -41.27 21.40
C LEU A 9 -16.49 -40.57 20.41
N VAL A 10 -16.83 -39.32 20.70
CA VAL A 10 -17.56 -38.46 19.75
C VAL A 10 -16.54 -37.89 18.77
N SER A 11 -16.49 -38.45 17.57
CA SER A 11 -15.72 -37.93 16.44
C SER A 11 -16.43 -36.68 15.90
N ILE A 12 -15.90 -35.49 16.18
CA ILE A 12 -16.33 -34.26 15.50
C ILE A 12 -15.77 -34.31 14.08
N ALA A 13 -16.61 -34.73 13.12
CA ALA A 13 -16.30 -34.57 11.71
C ALA A 13 -16.34 -33.07 11.38
N VAL A 14 -15.17 -32.42 11.35
CA VAL A 14 -15.02 -31.10 10.75
C VAL A 14 -15.15 -31.31 9.24
N THR A 15 -16.36 -31.17 8.72
CA THR A 15 -16.55 -31.03 7.28
C THR A 15 -15.89 -29.72 6.87
N PRO A 16 -14.95 -29.72 5.90
CA PRO A 16 -14.51 -28.46 5.33
C PRO A 16 -15.76 -27.79 4.76
N ALA A 17 -16.10 -26.61 5.28
CA ALA A 17 -17.12 -25.79 4.67
C ALA A 17 -16.69 -25.59 3.21
N MET A 18 -17.43 -26.18 2.28
CA MET A 18 -17.29 -25.89 0.86
C MET A 18 -17.68 -24.42 0.72
N ALA A 19 -16.68 -23.54 0.80
CA ALA A 19 -16.89 -22.11 0.66
C ALA A 19 -17.45 -21.82 -0.73
N GLY A 20 -18.30 -20.79 -0.81
CA GLY A 20 -18.87 -20.32 -2.06
C GLY A 20 -17.80 -20.08 -3.12
N GLU A 21 -18.21 -20.15 -4.39
CA GLU A 21 -17.37 -19.94 -5.57
C GLU A 21 -16.33 -18.85 -5.33
N SER A 22 -15.08 -19.14 -5.70
CA SER A 22 -13.85 -18.37 -5.45
C SER A 22 -13.81 -16.96 -6.07
N ALA A 23 -14.94 -16.29 -6.27
CA ALA A 23 -15.09 -15.09 -7.11
C ALA A 23 -14.45 -15.28 -8.50
N GLY A 24 -14.45 -16.51 -9.03
CA GLY A 24 -13.80 -16.86 -10.31
C GLY A 24 -12.27 -16.98 -10.24
N LEU A 25 -11.64 -16.94 -9.06
CA LEU A 25 -10.19 -17.06 -8.88
C LEU A 25 -9.74 -18.51 -8.66
N MET A 26 -8.58 -18.86 -9.21
CA MET A 26 -7.87 -20.08 -8.81
C MET A 26 -7.09 -19.81 -7.53
N LEU A 27 -7.44 -20.51 -6.46
CA LEU A 27 -6.85 -20.30 -5.13
C LEU A 27 -6.05 -21.55 -4.70
N PRO A 28 -4.93 -21.38 -3.97
CA PRO A 28 -4.26 -22.50 -3.32
C PRO A 28 -5.19 -23.18 -2.31
N PRO A 29 -4.99 -24.48 -2.01
CA PRO A 29 -5.77 -25.17 -0.99
C PRO A 29 -5.78 -24.42 0.36
N GLY A 30 -6.95 -24.29 0.98
CA GLY A 30 -7.15 -23.59 2.24
C GLY A 30 -7.42 -22.07 2.13
N PHE A 31 -7.38 -21.51 0.92
CA PHE A 31 -7.75 -20.10 0.68
C PHE A 31 -9.17 -19.98 0.13
N HIS A 32 -9.83 -18.90 0.52
CA HIS A 32 -11.15 -18.51 0.06
C HIS A 32 -11.14 -17.04 -0.32
N ALA A 33 -11.93 -16.69 -1.33
CA ALA A 33 -12.12 -15.31 -1.76
C ALA A 33 -13.60 -15.01 -1.90
N THR A 34 -13.98 -13.80 -1.51
CA THR A 34 -15.32 -13.25 -1.71
C THR A 34 -15.21 -11.84 -2.25
N VAL A 35 -16.21 -11.41 -3.01
CA VAL A 35 -16.34 -10.02 -3.42
C VAL A 35 -16.85 -9.22 -2.22
N VAL A 36 -16.02 -8.30 -1.73
CA VAL A 36 -16.40 -7.33 -0.68
C VAL A 36 -17.15 -6.15 -1.28
N ALA A 37 -16.64 -5.62 -2.39
CA ALA A 37 -17.25 -4.56 -3.18
C ALA A 37 -16.83 -4.71 -4.64
N ASP A 38 -17.73 -4.34 -5.55
CA ASP A 38 -17.51 -4.20 -6.98
C ASP A 38 -17.93 -2.79 -7.44
N GLU A 39 -17.82 -2.54 -8.75
CA GLU A 39 -18.29 -1.29 -9.38
C GLU A 39 -17.74 0.02 -8.77
N LEU A 40 -16.58 -0.02 -8.11
CA LEU A 40 -15.89 1.14 -7.51
C LEU A 40 -15.32 2.14 -8.53
N GLY A 41 -15.64 1.97 -9.81
CA GLY A 41 -15.02 2.65 -10.93
C GLY A 41 -13.66 2.07 -11.33
N ALA A 42 -13.08 2.65 -12.39
CA ALA A 42 -11.79 2.20 -12.90
C ALA A 42 -10.64 2.62 -11.97
N GLY A 43 -9.61 1.77 -11.93
CA GLY A 43 -8.30 2.19 -11.40
C GLY A 43 -8.11 2.05 -9.90
N ALA A 44 -8.88 1.22 -9.19
CA ALA A 44 -8.50 0.75 -7.85
C ALA A 44 -7.04 0.27 -7.84
N ARG A 45 -6.25 0.74 -6.86
CA ARG A 45 -4.79 0.65 -6.93
C ARG A 45 -4.10 0.21 -5.65
N HIS A 46 -4.61 0.59 -4.48
CA HIS A 46 -4.13 0.13 -3.18
C HIS A 46 -5.29 0.09 -2.19
N VAL A 47 -5.14 -0.70 -1.12
CA VAL A 47 -6.14 -0.84 -0.07
C VAL A 47 -5.51 -0.73 1.31
N ALA A 48 -6.23 -0.14 2.26
CA ALA A 48 -5.92 -0.23 3.68
C ALA A 48 -7.19 -0.53 4.47
N VAL A 49 -7.06 -1.28 5.57
CA VAL A 49 -8.19 -1.71 6.39
C VAL A 49 -7.99 -1.20 7.81
N ARG A 50 -8.97 -0.48 8.36
CA ARG A 50 -8.95 -0.07 9.77
C ARG A 50 -9.33 -1.24 10.67
N ALA A 51 -8.96 -1.13 11.94
CA ALA A 51 -9.25 -2.16 12.96
C ALA A 51 -10.76 -2.41 13.15
N ASN A 52 -11.61 -1.46 12.80
CA ASN A 52 -13.07 -1.59 12.83
C ASN A 52 -13.67 -2.28 11.59
N GLY A 53 -12.83 -2.69 10.62
CA GLY A 53 -13.24 -3.37 9.39
C GLY A 53 -13.56 -2.44 8.21
N ASP A 54 -13.56 -1.13 8.40
CA ASP A 54 -13.75 -0.19 7.27
C ASP A 54 -12.54 -0.28 6.33
N VAL A 55 -12.82 -0.26 5.02
CA VAL A 55 -11.83 -0.45 3.95
C VAL A 55 -11.67 0.85 3.16
N TYR A 56 -10.44 1.21 2.87
CA TYR A 56 -10.10 2.41 2.10
C TYR A 56 -9.35 2.01 0.83
N VAL A 57 -9.69 2.62 -0.29
CA VAL A 57 -9.15 2.29 -1.61
C VAL A 57 -8.58 3.54 -2.26
N SER A 58 -7.29 3.52 -2.64
CA SER A 58 -6.77 4.55 -3.54
C SER A 58 -7.09 4.18 -4.97
N THR A 59 -7.39 5.19 -5.77
CA THR A 59 -7.60 5.02 -7.19
C THR A 59 -6.55 5.78 -8.00
N ARG A 60 -6.37 5.35 -9.25
CA ARG A 60 -5.73 6.13 -10.30
C ARG A 60 -6.76 6.44 -11.38
N LYS A 61 -6.51 7.50 -12.14
CA LYS A 61 -7.28 7.79 -13.35
C LYS A 61 -7.34 6.56 -14.27
N GLY A 62 -8.56 6.17 -14.64
CA GLY A 62 -8.80 5.18 -15.70
C GLY A 62 -8.27 5.67 -17.05
N ARG A 63 -8.14 4.77 -18.03
CA ARG A 63 -7.68 5.14 -19.39
C ARG A 63 -8.64 6.12 -20.04
N ASP A 64 -9.93 5.84 -19.92
CA ASP A 64 -11.01 6.55 -20.60
C ASP A 64 -11.79 7.49 -19.66
N GLU A 65 -11.29 7.68 -18.44
CA GLU A 65 -11.92 8.53 -17.43
C GLU A 65 -11.31 9.95 -17.43
N PRO A 66 -12.12 11.00 -17.24
CA PRO A 66 -11.64 12.37 -17.20
C PRO A 66 -10.76 12.64 -15.96
N LYS A 67 -11.04 11.99 -14.83
CA LYS A 67 -10.30 12.10 -13.57
C LYS A 67 -10.36 10.81 -12.75
N SER A 68 -9.50 10.66 -11.74
CA SER A 68 -9.61 9.56 -10.79
C SER A 68 -10.82 9.73 -9.87
N ALA A 69 -11.30 8.63 -9.32
CA ALA A 69 -12.30 8.61 -8.25
C ALA A 69 -11.73 9.04 -6.87
N GLY A 70 -10.45 9.40 -6.81
CA GLY A 70 -9.72 9.77 -5.60
C GLY A 70 -9.59 8.64 -4.58
N VAL A 71 -9.95 8.91 -3.32
CA VAL A 71 -9.97 7.93 -2.23
C VAL A 71 -11.41 7.56 -1.89
N ILE A 72 -11.67 6.26 -1.89
CA ILE A 72 -12.96 5.66 -1.58
C ILE A 72 -12.89 5.02 -0.18
N ALA A 73 -13.93 5.22 0.63
CA ALA A 73 -14.15 4.52 1.89
C ALA A 73 -15.33 3.56 1.74
N LEU A 74 -15.19 2.36 2.30
CA LEU A 74 -16.20 1.31 2.29
C LEU A 74 -16.51 0.93 3.73
N LYS A 75 -17.79 1.00 4.11
CA LYS A 75 -18.25 0.39 5.35
C LYS A 75 -18.58 -1.06 5.09
N VAL A 76 -17.94 -1.97 5.82
CA VAL A 76 -18.16 -3.41 5.65
C VAL A 76 -19.16 -3.92 6.68
N GLY A 77 -20.21 -4.60 6.20
CA GLY A 77 -21.26 -5.23 6.99
C GLY A 77 -20.82 -6.55 7.62
N LYS A 78 -21.73 -7.15 8.40
CA LYS A 78 -21.48 -8.43 9.09
C LYS A 78 -21.25 -9.61 8.13
N ASP A 79 -21.80 -9.52 6.93
CA ASP A 79 -21.65 -10.49 5.84
C ASP A 79 -20.37 -10.28 5.00
N GLN A 80 -19.48 -9.39 5.45
CA GLN A 80 -18.23 -9.02 4.77
C GLN A 80 -18.44 -8.34 3.40
N LYS A 81 -19.63 -7.78 3.16
CA LYS A 81 -19.91 -6.96 1.97
C LYS A 81 -19.95 -5.48 2.32
N ALA A 82 -19.61 -4.63 1.36
CA ALA A 82 -19.77 -3.19 1.52
C ALA A 82 -21.27 -2.85 1.62
N VAL A 83 -21.64 -2.14 2.67
CA VAL A 83 -23.00 -1.61 2.91
C VAL A 83 -23.08 -0.12 2.66
N GLU A 84 -21.93 0.55 2.52
CA GLU A 84 -21.81 1.97 2.22
C GLU A 84 -20.51 2.21 1.46
N THR A 85 -20.55 3.06 0.43
CA THR A 85 -19.41 3.47 -0.39
C THR A 85 -19.38 4.99 -0.47
N VAL A 86 -18.27 5.61 -0.07
CA VAL A 86 -18.12 7.07 -0.02
C VAL A 86 -16.84 7.51 -0.71
N HIS A 87 -16.96 8.40 -1.69
CA HIS A 87 -15.83 9.10 -2.31
C HIS A 87 -15.58 10.39 -1.54
N PHE A 88 -14.53 10.43 -0.71
CA PHE A 88 -14.37 11.52 0.27
C PHE A 88 -13.12 12.39 0.05
N SER A 89 -12.25 12.03 -0.90
CA SER A 89 -11.06 12.80 -1.20
C SER A 89 -10.68 12.72 -2.67
N GLU A 90 -10.15 13.80 -3.23
CA GLU A 90 -9.61 13.87 -4.58
C GLU A 90 -8.12 13.49 -4.64
N VAL A 91 -7.49 13.08 -3.52
CA VAL A 91 -6.12 12.55 -3.53
C VAL A 91 -6.07 11.30 -4.41
N GLU A 92 -5.21 11.31 -5.43
CA GLU A 92 -5.16 10.26 -6.45
C GLU A 92 -3.74 9.79 -6.77
N GLY A 93 -3.66 8.67 -7.50
CA GLY A 93 -2.47 8.27 -8.25
C GLY A 93 -1.44 7.47 -7.45
N GLY A 94 -1.45 7.57 -6.12
CA GLY A 94 -0.48 6.86 -5.29
C GLY A 94 -0.72 5.36 -5.18
N THR A 95 0.38 4.67 -4.93
CA THR A 95 0.50 3.20 -4.87
C THR A 95 0.73 2.69 -3.46
N GLY A 96 0.66 3.57 -2.47
CA GLY A 96 0.84 3.25 -1.07
C GLY A 96 -0.30 3.85 -0.26
N MET A 97 -0.87 3.04 0.61
CA MET A 97 -1.88 3.45 1.58
C MET A 97 -1.75 2.57 2.82
N ALA A 98 -1.89 3.16 4.00
CA ALA A 98 -1.80 2.40 5.25
C ALA A 98 -2.55 3.10 6.38
N ILE A 99 -2.95 2.32 7.38
CA ILE A 99 -3.44 2.85 8.65
C ILE A 99 -2.28 2.87 9.65
N HIS A 100 -2.09 4.02 10.29
CA HIS A 100 -1.13 4.19 11.38
C HIS A 100 -1.73 5.11 12.44
N ASN A 101 -1.66 4.73 13.72
CA ASN A 101 -2.17 5.51 14.85
C ASN A 101 -3.60 6.07 14.63
N ASN A 102 -4.51 5.22 14.16
CA ASN A 102 -5.89 5.59 13.86
C ASN A 102 -6.05 6.69 12.80
N ALA A 103 -5.05 6.91 11.95
CA ALA A 103 -5.10 7.79 10.80
C ALA A 103 -4.81 7.02 9.52
N LEU A 104 -5.40 7.47 8.41
CA LEU A 104 -5.16 6.93 7.08
C LEU A 104 -4.08 7.76 6.40
N TYR A 105 -3.01 7.10 5.97
CA TYR A 105 -1.94 7.68 5.20
C TYR A 105 -2.11 7.27 3.74
N VAL A 106 -2.08 8.24 2.84
CA VAL A 106 -2.29 8.04 1.40
C VAL A 106 -1.15 8.69 0.64
N ALA A 107 -0.45 7.91 -0.15
CA ALA A 107 0.45 8.46 -1.16
C ALA A 107 -0.40 9.16 -2.23
N GLY A 108 -0.10 10.43 -2.52
CA GLY A 108 -0.62 11.13 -3.70
C GLY A 108 0.37 11.08 -4.85
N SER A 109 0.30 12.06 -5.75
CA SER A 109 1.23 12.16 -6.87
C SER A 109 2.64 12.61 -6.45
N ASP A 110 2.73 13.45 -5.42
CA ASP A 110 3.92 14.22 -5.05
C ASP A 110 4.00 14.52 -3.54
N ALA A 111 3.14 13.89 -2.74
CA ALA A 111 3.08 14.06 -1.30
C ALA A 111 2.50 12.82 -0.61
N ILE A 112 2.76 12.70 0.69
CA ILE A 112 2.07 11.79 1.60
C ILE A 112 1.06 12.61 2.40
N TYR A 113 -0.20 12.20 2.32
CA TYR A 113 -1.32 12.82 3.02
C TYR A 113 -1.72 11.99 4.23
N ARG A 114 -2.11 12.67 5.32
CA ARG A 114 -2.68 12.05 6.52
C ARG A 114 -4.09 12.54 6.77
N PHE A 115 -5.00 11.58 6.90
CA PHE A 115 -6.39 11.77 7.24
C PHE A 115 -6.64 11.27 8.65
N LYS A 116 -7.07 12.16 9.55
CA LYS A 116 -7.40 11.81 10.94
C LYS A 116 -8.89 11.53 11.06
N PHE A 117 -9.24 10.48 11.79
CA PHE A 117 -10.64 10.13 12.05
C PHE A 117 -11.06 10.58 13.45
N GLU A 118 -12.30 11.05 13.55
CA GLU A 118 -12.97 11.23 14.83
C GLU A 118 -13.62 9.89 15.23
N GLY A 119 -13.03 9.21 16.21
CA GLY A 119 -13.49 7.90 16.67
C GLY A 119 -13.63 6.89 15.52
N ASN A 120 -14.83 6.35 15.35
CA ASN A 120 -15.17 5.33 14.35
C ASN A 120 -15.89 5.89 13.12
N ALA A 121 -15.80 7.20 12.87
CA ALA A 121 -16.31 7.77 11.63
C ALA A 121 -15.69 7.06 10.41
N LEU A 122 -16.53 6.78 9.40
CA LEU A 122 -16.10 6.12 8.16
C LEU A 122 -15.14 7.02 7.38
N VAL A 123 -15.43 8.32 7.34
CA VAL A 123 -14.63 9.33 6.63
C VAL A 123 -14.17 10.43 7.60
N PRO A 124 -13.03 11.08 7.31
CA PRO A 124 -12.54 12.24 8.06
C PRO A 124 -13.49 13.44 7.95
N SER A 125 -13.58 14.26 8.99
CA SER A 125 -14.32 15.53 9.01
C SER A 125 -13.53 16.71 8.44
N ALA A 126 -12.19 16.61 8.44
CA ALA A 126 -11.27 17.67 8.03
C ALA A 126 -10.47 17.29 6.78
N ALA A 127 -9.97 18.32 6.08
CA ALA A 127 -9.03 18.14 4.98
C ALA A 127 -7.75 17.42 5.45
N PRO A 128 -7.09 16.64 4.58
CA PRO A 128 -5.86 15.95 4.95
C PRO A 128 -4.71 16.92 5.22
N GLU A 129 -3.84 16.51 6.13
CA GLU A 129 -2.55 17.16 6.35
C GLU A 129 -1.51 16.60 5.38
N VAL A 130 -0.64 17.44 4.84
CA VAL A 130 0.57 16.97 4.14
C VAL A 130 1.61 16.58 5.19
N VAL A 131 2.00 15.31 5.22
CA VAL A 131 3.05 14.80 6.11
C VAL A 131 4.42 15.04 5.49
N VAL A 132 4.58 14.61 4.24
CA VAL A 132 5.79 14.81 3.43
C VAL A 132 5.38 15.38 2.08
N GLY A 133 5.95 16.49 1.67
CA GLY A 133 5.70 17.11 0.37
C GLY A 133 6.96 17.23 -0.49
N GLY A 134 6.78 17.52 -1.77
CA GLY A 134 7.88 17.70 -2.73
C GLY A 134 8.48 16.38 -3.23
N LEU A 135 7.71 15.29 -3.16
CA LEU A 135 8.14 13.99 -3.65
C LEU A 135 8.13 13.98 -5.18
N PRO A 136 9.13 13.36 -5.83
CA PRO A 136 9.10 13.13 -7.26
C PRO A 136 7.86 12.30 -7.63
N ARG A 137 7.22 12.65 -8.75
CA ARG A 137 6.08 11.89 -9.24
C ARG A 137 6.45 10.45 -9.54
N GLY A 138 5.68 9.51 -9.00
CA GLY A 138 5.94 8.09 -9.23
C GLY A 138 5.18 7.18 -8.28
N ASN A 139 5.50 5.90 -8.40
CA ASN A 139 5.01 4.92 -7.44
C ASN A 139 5.78 5.07 -6.12
N MET A 140 5.07 4.91 -5.01
CA MET A 140 5.55 5.05 -3.64
C MET A 140 4.92 3.93 -2.81
N GLY A 141 5.76 3.10 -2.20
CA GLY A 141 5.39 2.18 -1.13
C GLY A 141 5.56 2.85 0.22
N LEU A 142 4.75 2.46 1.20
CA LEU A 142 4.78 3.01 2.56
C LEU A 142 4.93 1.88 3.58
N ALA A 143 5.71 2.10 4.63
CA ALA A 143 5.72 1.26 5.82
C ALA A 143 5.96 2.09 7.08
N PHE A 144 5.54 1.55 8.23
CA PHE A 144 5.69 2.19 9.52
C PHE A 144 6.41 1.23 10.47
N ASP A 145 7.45 1.70 11.16
CA ASP A 145 8.22 0.89 12.11
C ASP A 145 7.52 0.68 13.47
N GLY A 146 6.42 1.41 13.71
CA GLY A 146 5.72 1.42 15.00
C GLY A 146 6.45 2.20 16.11
N LYS A 147 7.53 2.91 15.77
CA LYS A 147 8.37 3.72 16.65
C LYS A 147 8.47 5.18 16.15
N GLY A 148 7.50 5.60 15.34
CA GLY A 148 7.41 6.94 14.77
C GLY A 148 8.10 7.13 13.42
N GLY A 149 8.70 6.09 12.83
CA GLY A 149 9.28 6.14 11.49
C GLY A 149 8.26 5.82 10.41
N LEU A 150 8.11 6.74 9.45
CA LEU A 150 7.47 6.54 8.15
C LEU A 150 8.57 6.26 7.11
N TYR A 151 8.50 5.09 6.47
CA TYR A 151 9.39 4.70 5.40
C TYR A 151 8.65 4.81 4.08
N LEU A 152 9.23 5.53 3.12
CA LEU A 152 8.66 5.69 1.78
C LEU A 152 9.69 5.36 0.69
N THR A 153 9.25 4.65 -0.34
CA THR A 153 10.08 4.48 -1.54
C THR A 153 10.00 5.71 -2.44
N VAL A 154 11.13 6.08 -3.02
CA VAL A 154 11.15 6.99 -4.16
C VAL A 154 11.79 6.24 -5.32
N ARG A 155 10.98 6.02 -6.37
CA ARG A 155 11.40 5.36 -7.60
C ARG A 155 12.64 6.05 -8.22
N ALA A 156 13.49 5.28 -8.89
CA ALA A 156 14.53 5.84 -9.76
C ALA A 156 13.93 6.57 -10.97
N ALA A 157 14.54 7.68 -11.38
CA ALA A 157 14.06 8.46 -12.52
C ALA A 157 14.01 7.65 -13.84
N GLY A 158 14.86 6.63 -13.98
CA GLY A 158 14.93 5.77 -15.16
C GLY A 158 15.27 4.32 -14.86
N ASN A 159 15.32 3.51 -15.92
CA ASN A 159 15.68 2.09 -15.86
C ASN A 159 17.17 1.90 -15.53
N ILE A 160 18.02 2.74 -16.12
CA ILE A 160 19.47 2.76 -15.93
C ILE A 160 19.90 4.23 -15.77
N CYS A 161 20.93 4.46 -14.96
CA CYS A 161 21.52 5.78 -14.73
C CYS A 161 22.48 6.16 -15.88
N VAL A 162 21.96 6.38 -17.07
CA VAL A 162 22.77 6.66 -18.26
C VAL A 162 23.17 8.14 -18.33
N ASP A 163 24.33 8.42 -18.93
CA ASP A 163 24.65 9.78 -19.38
C ASP A 163 23.65 10.18 -20.49
N PRO A 164 22.91 11.29 -20.36
CA PRO A 164 22.04 11.80 -21.41
C PRO A 164 22.76 12.04 -22.75
N LYS A 165 24.10 12.20 -22.73
CA LYS A 165 24.95 12.39 -23.91
C LYS A 165 25.48 11.07 -24.49
N ALA A 166 25.19 9.92 -23.88
CA ALA A 166 25.66 8.63 -24.37
C ALA A 166 25.12 8.37 -25.80
N PRO A 167 25.93 7.82 -26.72
CA PRO A 167 25.47 7.42 -28.05
C PRO A 167 24.32 6.40 -27.97
N LYS A 168 23.26 6.63 -28.76
CA LYS A 168 22.05 5.78 -28.75
C LYS A 168 22.25 4.40 -29.38
N ASP A 169 23.29 4.26 -30.19
CA ASP A 169 23.68 3.03 -30.90
C ASP A 169 24.57 2.10 -30.06
N GLN A 170 24.91 2.50 -28.84
CA GLN A 170 25.74 1.71 -27.93
C GLN A 170 24.94 1.15 -26.77
N LYS A 171 25.43 0.05 -26.21
CA LYS A 171 24.84 -0.53 -24.99
C LYS A 171 24.92 0.49 -23.85
N PRO A 172 23.80 0.83 -23.19
CA PRO A 172 23.79 1.83 -22.14
C PRO A 172 24.64 1.39 -20.94
N VAL A 173 25.55 2.26 -20.48
CA VAL A 173 26.36 2.06 -19.28
C VAL A 173 25.89 3.02 -18.20
N GLY A 174 25.68 2.48 -16.99
CA GLY A 174 25.31 3.28 -15.83
C GLY A 174 26.48 4.10 -15.30
N LEU A 175 26.25 5.37 -15.01
CA LEU A 175 27.18 6.27 -14.35
C LEU A 175 27.58 5.73 -12.96
N LYS A 176 28.85 5.90 -12.61
CA LYS A 176 29.43 5.62 -11.29
C LYS A 176 30.28 6.81 -10.83
N PRO A 177 29.92 7.50 -9.73
CA PRO A 177 28.68 7.36 -8.98
C PRO A 177 27.45 7.74 -9.81
N CYS A 178 26.28 7.18 -9.49
CA CYS A 178 25.04 7.54 -10.14
C CYS A 178 24.40 8.77 -9.45
N PRO A 179 24.33 9.94 -10.10
CA PRO A 179 23.79 11.15 -9.47
C PRO A 179 22.28 11.05 -9.16
N LEU A 180 21.54 10.15 -9.83
CA LEU A 180 20.11 9.95 -9.60
C LEU A 180 19.80 9.36 -8.22
N LEU A 181 20.79 8.77 -7.53
CA LEU A 181 20.60 8.18 -6.20
C LEU A 181 20.37 9.24 -5.12
N ASN A 182 20.73 10.50 -5.36
CA ASN A 182 20.56 11.57 -4.38
C ASN A 182 19.08 11.90 -4.11
N ASN A 183 18.23 11.74 -5.13
CA ASN A 183 16.83 12.17 -5.11
C ASN A 183 15.84 11.08 -5.58
N GLY A 184 16.27 9.82 -5.67
CA GLY A 184 15.44 8.71 -6.08
C GLY A 184 16.18 7.37 -6.05
N GLY A 185 15.47 6.29 -6.37
CA GLY A 185 16.03 4.94 -6.37
C GLY A 185 16.40 4.44 -4.97
N GLY A 186 15.58 4.76 -3.98
CA GLY A 186 15.89 4.51 -2.57
C GLY A 186 14.68 4.50 -1.64
N VAL A 187 14.94 4.28 -0.35
CA VAL A 187 13.97 4.42 0.75
C VAL A 187 14.41 5.58 1.63
N TRP A 188 13.45 6.42 1.98
CA TRP A 188 13.65 7.49 2.94
C TRP A 188 12.82 7.25 4.18
N ARG A 189 13.40 7.56 5.34
CA ARG A 189 12.74 7.59 6.63
C ARG A 189 12.39 9.04 6.98
N PHE A 190 11.14 9.25 7.38
CA PHE A 190 10.59 10.50 7.91
C PHE A 190 9.95 10.24 9.26
N ASP A 191 9.61 11.30 9.99
CA ASP A 191 8.78 11.20 11.18
C ASP A 191 7.30 11.04 10.75
N ALA A 192 6.63 9.99 11.21
CA ALA A 192 5.24 9.71 10.83
C ALA A 192 4.24 10.74 11.39
N GLU A 193 4.58 11.43 12.48
CA GLU A 193 3.69 12.31 13.21
C GLU A 193 3.91 13.80 12.89
N LYS A 194 5.11 14.15 12.39
CA LYS A 194 5.46 15.51 11.98
C LYS A 194 4.86 15.87 10.62
N ALA A 195 3.94 16.83 10.61
CA ALA A 195 3.40 17.40 9.38
C ALA A 195 4.39 18.36 8.68
N GLY A 196 4.24 18.52 7.37
CA GLY A 196 4.91 19.55 6.58
C GLY A 196 6.37 19.29 6.22
N GLN A 197 6.88 18.08 6.42
CA GLN A 197 8.24 17.69 6.05
C GLN A 197 8.48 17.82 4.54
N LYS A 198 9.72 18.10 4.14
CA LYS A 198 10.14 18.31 2.76
C LYS A 198 11.09 17.22 2.30
N PHE A 199 10.76 16.60 1.18
CA PHE A 199 11.70 15.73 0.48
C PHE A 199 12.72 16.56 -0.33
N PRO A 200 14.00 16.16 -0.39
CA PRO A 200 14.62 15.09 0.41
C PRO A 200 15.14 15.59 1.77
N THR A 201 15.15 16.90 2.02
CA THR A 201 15.95 17.54 3.08
C THR A 201 15.60 17.13 4.51
N ASP A 202 14.34 16.82 4.78
CA ASP A 202 13.89 16.39 6.11
C ASP A 202 13.92 14.86 6.27
N GLY A 203 14.24 14.11 5.20
CA GLY A 203 14.24 12.66 5.18
C GLY A 203 15.63 12.07 5.26
N GLU A 204 15.76 10.97 5.98
CA GLU A 204 16.99 10.17 6.02
C GLU A 204 16.94 9.07 4.96
N GLN A 205 17.86 9.09 3.98
CA GLN A 205 17.96 8.01 3.00
C GLN A 205 18.58 6.77 3.65
N THR A 206 17.80 5.70 3.76
CA THR A 206 18.20 4.45 4.44
C THR A 206 18.62 3.35 3.46
N VAL A 207 18.16 3.43 2.21
CA VAL A 207 18.46 2.44 1.15
C VAL A 207 18.69 3.17 -0.18
N THR A 208 19.65 2.69 -0.96
CA THR A 208 19.91 3.14 -2.35
C THR A 208 19.97 1.97 -3.33
N GLY A 209 20.01 2.26 -4.62
CA GLY A 209 20.19 1.24 -5.67
C GLY A 209 18.90 0.53 -6.10
N MET A 210 17.75 1.00 -5.64
CA MET A 210 16.45 0.47 -6.05
C MET A 210 15.96 1.07 -7.38
N ARG A 211 15.06 0.38 -8.08
CA ARG A 211 14.39 0.86 -9.29
C ARG A 211 12.98 1.35 -9.00
N ASP A 212 12.05 0.43 -8.75
CA ASP A 212 10.64 0.75 -8.47
C ASP A 212 10.07 -0.30 -7.51
N MET A 213 9.96 0.05 -6.24
CA MET A 213 9.45 -0.82 -5.18
C MET A 213 8.16 -0.22 -4.64
N MET A 214 7.03 -0.83 -5.02
CA MET A 214 5.70 -0.31 -4.66
C MET A 214 5.10 -1.05 -3.46
N ALA A 215 5.43 -2.33 -3.30
CA ALA A 215 5.00 -3.14 -2.18
C ALA A 215 6.08 -3.09 -1.09
N MET A 216 5.70 -2.57 0.07
CA MET A 216 6.56 -2.51 1.25
C MET A 216 5.71 -2.82 2.49
N ALA A 217 6.31 -3.51 3.46
CA ALA A 217 5.72 -3.72 4.77
C ALA A 217 6.83 -3.75 5.83
N TRP A 218 6.49 -3.33 7.05
CA TRP A 218 7.36 -3.54 8.21
C TRP A 218 6.94 -4.81 8.94
N SER A 219 7.85 -5.77 9.09
CA SER A 219 7.65 -6.94 9.93
C SER A 219 7.89 -6.56 11.38
N LYS A 220 6.89 -6.77 12.23
CA LYS A 220 7.04 -6.59 13.68
C LYS A 220 7.90 -7.68 14.30
N ASP A 221 7.74 -8.93 13.84
CA ASP A 221 8.45 -10.09 14.38
C ASP A 221 9.95 -10.04 14.09
N MET A 222 10.30 -9.64 12.86
CA MET A 222 11.69 -9.51 12.43
C MET A 222 12.25 -8.11 12.69
N ASN A 223 11.41 -7.16 13.12
CA ASN A 223 11.74 -5.74 13.30
C ASN A 223 12.51 -5.16 12.10
N GLY A 224 11.93 -5.29 10.90
CA GLY A 224 12.59 -4.87 9.67
C GLY A 224 11.63 -4.64 8.50
N MET A 225 12.07 -3.83 7.56
CA MET A 225 11.34 -3.51 6.33
C MET A 225 11.57 -4.60 5.27
N TYR A 226 10.48 -5.06 4.66
CA TYR A 226 10.47 -5.95 3.51
C TYR A 226 9.79 -5.24 2.35
N GLY A 227 10.22 -5.56 1.13
CA GLY A 227 9.57 -5.04 -0.06
C GLY A 227 9.87 -5.87 -1.29
N VAL A 228 9.04 -5.67 -2.30
CA VAL A 228 9.18 -6.33 -3.60
C VAL A 228 9.37 -5.26 -4.66
N MET A 229 10.47 -5.39 -5.40
CA MET A 229 10.90 -4.42 -6.39
C MET A 229 10.65 -4.96 -7.80
N GLN A 230 10.07 -4.12 -8.64
CA GLN A 230 10.07 -4.33 -10.09
C GLN A 230 11.49 -4.18 -10.61
N GLY A 231 12.00 -5.25 -11.23
CA GLY A 231 13.33 -5.29 -11.81
C GLY A 231 13.53 -4.30 -12.96
N ARG A 232 14.78 -4.23 -13.43
CA ARG A 232 15.12 -3.51 -14.66
C ARG A 232 14.75 -4.38 -15.85
N ASN A 233 14.18 -3.77 -16.89
CA ASN A 233 14.01 -4.46 -18.16
C ASN A 233 15.34 -4.38 -18.92
N GLY A 234 15.75 -5.48 -19.54
CA GLY A 234 16.80 -5.44 -20.56
C GLY A 234 16.21 -4.86 -21.83
N THR A 235 16.67 -3.69 -22.23
CA THR A 235 16.60 -3.22 -23.62
C THR A 235 18.03 -3.13 -24.12
#